data_AF-A0A9E3JVC0-F1
#
_entry.id   AF-A0A9E3JVC0-F1
#
_cell.length_a   1.000
_cell.length_b   1.000
_cell.length_c   1.000
_cell.angle_alpha   90.00
_cell.angle_beta   90.00
_cell.angle_gamma   90.00
#
_symmetry.space_group_name_H-M   'P 1'
#
loop_
_entity.id
_entity.type
_entity.pdbx_description
1 polymer ?
#
loop_
_entity_poly.entity_id
_entity_poly.type
_entity_poly.pdbx_seq_one_letter_code
_entity_poly.pdbx_strand_id
1 'polypeptide(L)'
;MLPENENNLKAHLKSLHRSLEETGEVDDELEMLLRQLDGDIKHVLDKRAQDPDANTYGLASRTQELTARFAIRHPHLEPALRELGNILASMGI
;
A
#
# COMPACT_ATOMS: atom_id res chain seq x y z
N MET A 1 10.01 18.91 1.80
CA MET A 1 8.54 18.76 1.74
C MET A 1 8.17 17.28 1.52
N LEU A 2 8.61 16.38 2.42
CA LEU A 2 8.26 14.95 2.39
C LEU A 2 6.90 14.56 3.01
N PRO A 3 6.27 15.32 3.95
CA PRO A 3 5.13 14.80 4.73
C PRO A 3 3.81 14.75 3.94
N GLU A 4 3.68 15.46 2.82
CA GLU A 4 2.45 15.46 2.02
C GLU A 4 2.21 14.11 1.33
N ASN A 5 3.26 13.48 0.80
CA ASN A 5 3.16 12.17 0.15
C ASN A 5 2.83 11.05 1.15
N GLU A 6 3.37 11.13 2.37
CA GLU A 6 3.09 10.15 3.43
C GLU A 6 1.64 10.24 3.92
N ASN A 7 1.10 11.46 4.06
CA ASN A 7 -0.29 11.67 4.43
C ASN A 7 -1.24 11.23 3.32
N ASN A 8 -0.91 11.51 2.06
CA ASN A 8 -1.67 11.03 0.90
C ASN A 8 -1.67 9.50 0.83
N LEU A 9 -0.53 8.86 1.11
CA LEU A 9 -0.40 7.41 1.14
C LEU A 9 -1.27 6.78 2.23
N LYS A 10 -1.21 7.33 3.46
CA LYS A 10 -2.05 6.88 4.59
C LYS A 10 -3.54 7.07 4.30
N ALA A 11 -3.92 8.17 3.65
CA ALA A 11 -5.30 8.41 3.25
C ALA A 11 -5.79 7.39 2.21
N HIS A 12 -4.97 7.08 1.19
CA HIS A 12 -5.30 6.07 0.17
C HIS A 12 -5.42 4.67 0.77
N LEU A 13 -4.49 4.27 1.65
CA LEU A 13 -4.58 2.99 2.36
C LEU A 13 -5.86 2.87 3.18
N LYS A 14 -6.21 3.92 3.92
CA LYS A 14 -7.43 3.93 4.74
C LYS A 14 -8.68 3.87 3.88
N SER A 15 -8.70 4.56 2.75
CA SER A 15 -9.81 4.51 1.79
C SER A 15 -9.93 3.12 1.18
N LEU A 16 -8.80 2.52 0.77
CA LEU A 16 -8.77 1.17 0.21
C LEU A 16 -9.28 0.16 1.24
N HIS A 17 -8.73 0.15 2.46
CA HIS A 17 -9.18 -0.75 3.53
C HIS A 17 -10.68 -0.64 3.79
N ARG A 18 -11.21 0.59 3.84
CA ARG A 18 -12.64 0.81 4.02
C ARG A 18 -13.47 0.28 2.86
N SER A 19 -13.03 0.50 1.61
CA SER A 19 -13.70 -0.04 0.44
C SER A 19 -13.72 -1.57 0.44
N LEU A 20 -12.67 -2.22 0.95
CA LEU A 20 -12.58 -3.68 1.09
C LEU A 20 -13.53 -4.22 2.16
N GLU A 21 -13.60 -3.54 3.31
CA GLU A 21 -14.53 -3.86 4.39
C GLU A 21 -16.00 -3.66 3.96
N GLU A 22 -16.26 -2.66 3.13
CA GLU A 22 -17.60 -2.34 2.63
C GLU A 22 -18.06 -3.26 1.50
N THR A 23 -17.16 -3.73 0.62
CA THR A 23 -17.53 -4.66 -0.46
C THR A 23 -17.69 -6.09 0.04
N GLY A 24 -16.99 -6.51 1.10
CA GLY A 24 -17.09 -7.88 1.64
C GLY A 24 -16.73 -8.99 0.65
N GLU A 25 -16.20 -8.62 -0.52
CA GLU A 25 -15.87 -9.52 -1.62
C GLU A 25 -14.41 -10.00 -1.55
N VAL A 26 -13.62 -9.48 -0.61
CA VAL A 26 -12.19 -9.78 -0.52
C VAL A 26 -12.00 -11.09 0.22
N ASP A 27 -11.33 -12.05 -0.40
CA ASP A 27 -10.97 -13.30 0.26
C ASP A 27 -10.12 -13.05 1.53
N ASP A 28 -10.30 -13.87 2.58
CA ASP A 28 -9.54 -13.74 3.84
C ASP A 28 -8.01 -13.67 3.63
N GLU A 29 -7.50 -14.43 2.66
CA GLU A 29 -6.07 -14.41 2.27
C GLU A 29 -5.64 -13.02 1.77
N LEU A 30 -6.46 -12.40 0.94
CA LEU A 30 -6.18 -11.09 0.38
C LEU A 30 -6.30 -10.00 1.44
N GLU A 31 -7.29 -10.09 2.32
CA GLU A 31 -7.41 -9.17 3.46
C GLU A 31 -6.16 -9.24 4.35
N MET A 32 -5.68 -10.45 4.65
CA MET A 32 -4.43 -10.63 5.41
C MET A 32 -3.23 -10.02 4.68
N LEU A 33 -3.08 -10.26 3.38
CA LEU A 33 -1.98 -9.70 2.59
C LEU A 33 -2.01 -8.16 2.56
N LEU A 34 -3.20 -7.58 2.46
CA LEU A 34 -3.38 -6.14 2.43
C LEU A 34 -3.12 -5.48 3.79
N ARG A 35 -3.60 -6.09 4.88
CA ARG A 35 -3.25 -5.68 6.25
C ARG A 35 -1.75 -5.75 6.49
N GLN A 36 -1.09 -6.79 5.98
CA GLN A 36 0.35 -6.91 6.08
C GLN A 36 1.06 -5.80 5.31
N LEU A 37 0.62 -5.50 4.08
CA LEU A 37 1.14 -4.39 3.30
C LEU A 37 0.97 -3.03 4.01
N ASP A 38 -0.21 -2.77 4.57
CA ASP A 38 -0.48 -1.55 5.36
C ASP A 38 0.48 -1.43 6.56
N GLY A 39 0.73 -2.55 7.26
CA GLY A 39 1.69 -2.62 8.35
C GLY A 39 3.12 -2.33 7.90
N ASP A 40 3.57 -2.92 6.79
CA ASP A 40 4.90 -2.70 6.23
C ASP A 40 5.09 -1.26 5.75
N ILE A 41 4.08 -0.68 5.10
CA ILE A 41 4.08 0.74 4.71
C ILE A 41 4.20 1.63 5.94
N LYS A 42 3.39 1.40 6.98
CA LYS A 42 3.46 2.18 8.24
C LYS A 42 4.83 2.08 8.87
N HIS A 43 5.42 0.88 8.91
CA HIS A 43 6.75 0.66 9.47
C HIS A 43 7.83 1.39 8.67
N VAL A 44 7.76 1.35 7.34
CA VAL A 44 8.69 2.09 6.45
C VAL A 44 8.56 3.60 6.63
N LEU A 45 7.33 4.11 6.73
CA LEU A 45 7.08 5.54 6.98
C LEU A 45 7.59 5.99 8.35
N ASP A 46 7.32 5.21 9.40
CA ASP A 46 7.82 5.49 10.76
C ASP A 46 9.36 5.47 10.79
N LYS A 47 9.96 4.48 10.14
CA LYS A 47 11.41 4.37 10.02
C LYS A 47 12.01 5.55 9.25
N ARG A 48 11.38 6.01 8.16
CA ARG A 48 11.80 7.23 7.44
C ARG A 48 11.63 8.50 8.25
N ALA A 49 10.60 8.59 9.09
CA ALA A 49 10.39 9.73 9.97
C ALA A 49 11.48 9.83 11.04
N GLN A 50 12.05 8.69 11.46
CA GLN A 50 13.17 8.63 12.40
C GLN A 50 14.54 8.75 11.71
N ASP A 51 14.69 8.14 10.53
CA ASP A 51 15.91 8.08 9.74
C ASP A 51 15.60 8.23 8.24
N PRO A 52 15.75 9.43 7.66
CA PRO A 52 15.36 9.71 6.27
C PRO A 52 16.18 8.93 5.23
N ASP A 53 17.37 8.44 5.60
CA ASP A 53 18.26 7.62 4.77
C ASP A 53 18.03 6.11 4.96
N ALA A 54 17.01 5.72 5.75
CA ALA A 54 16.72 4.32 5.99
C ALA A 54 16.41 3.59 4.67
N ASN A 55 17.19 2.55 4.39
CA ASN A 55 16.93 1.67 3.26
C ASN A 55 15.62 0.93 3.45
N THR A 56 14.66 1.27 2.60
CA THR A 56 13.29 0.77 2.61
C THR A 56 12.98 -0.01 1.33
N TYR A 57 14.05 -0.49 0.67
CA TYR A 57 14.01 -1.29 -0.55
C TYR A 57 13.15 -2.54 -0.38
N GLY A 58 12.23 -2.73 -1.33
CA GLY A 58 11.42 -3.94 -1.47
C GLY A 58 9.93 -3.73 -1.23
N LEU A 59 9.53 -2.57 -0.71
CA LEU A 59 8.12 -2.25 -0.49
C LEU A 59 7.36 -2.01 -1.80
N ALA A 60 7.94 -1.29 -2.79
CA ALA A 60 7.34 -1.18 -4.11
C ALA A 60 7.17 -2.54 -4.77
N SER A 61 8.22 -3.37 -4.78
CA SER A 61 8.17 -4.69 -5.43
C SER A 61 7.08 -5.56 -4.82
N ARG A 62 6.97 -5.56 -3.48
CA ARG A 62 5.93 -6.31 -2.78
C ARG A 62 4.53 -5.76 -3.07
N THR A 63 4.39 -4.43 -3.12
CA THR A 63 3.12 -3.78 -3.49
C THR A 63 2.71 -4.13 -4.91
N GLN A 64 3.64 -4.08 -5.87
CA GLN A 64 3.39 -4.45 -7.26
C GLN A 64 2.96 -5.90 -7.40
N GLU A 65 3.61 -6.82 -6.67
CA GLU A 65 3.21 -8.23 -6.65
C GLU A 65 1.78 -8.40 -6.11
N LEU A 66 1.44 -7.70 -5.03
CA LEU A 66 0.08 -7.71 -4.50
C LEU A 66 -0.91 -7.14 -5.51
N THR A 67 -0.64 -5.97 -6.11
CA THR A 67 -1.48 -5.38 -7.15
C THR A 67 -1.75 -6.34 -8.30
N ALA A 68 -0.74 -7.10 -8.75
CA ALA A 68 -0.91 -8.11 -9.78
C ALA A 68 -1.85 -9.25 -9.36
N ARG A 69 -1.73 -9.74 -8.11
CA ARG A 69 -2.63 -10.76 -7.56
C ARG A 69 -4.07 -10.25 -7.41
N PHE A 70 -4.23 -9.02 -6.92
CA PHE A 70 -5.53 -8.37 -6.78
C PHE A 70 -6.18 -8.10 -8.13
N ALA A 71 -5.43 -7.72 -9.16
CA ALA A 71 -5.99 -7.49 -10.51
C ALA A 71 -6.64 -8.76 -11.09
N ILE A 72 -6.17 -9.95 -10.71
CA ILE A 72 -6.71 -11.23 -11.17
C ILE A 72 -8.00 -11.60 -10.43
N ARG A 73 -8.03 -11.44 -9.09
CA ARG A 73 -9.20 -11.82 -8.26
C ARG A 73 -10.26 -10.71 -8.15
N HIS A 74 -9.82 -9.45 -8.09
CA HIS A 74 -10.65 -8.26 -7.88
C HIS A 74 -10.20 -7.10 -8.78
N PRO A 75 -10.55 -7.15 -10.08
CA PRO A 75 -10.17 -6.10 -11.04
C PRO A 75 -10.69 -4.70 -10.66
N HIS A 76 -11.73 -4.61 -9.82
CA HIS A 76 -12.25 -3.35 -9.31
C HIS A 76 -11.29 -2.64 -8.32
N LEU A 77 -10.37 -3.38 -7.68
CA LEU A 77 -9.36 -2.86 -6.75
C LEU A 77 -8.02 -2.53 -7.40
N GLU A 78 -7.80 -3.02 -8.62
CA GLU A 78 -6.61 -2.74 -9.43
C GLU A 78 -6.25 -1.24 -9.48
N PRO A 79 -7.17 -0.30 -9.80
CA PRO A 79 -6.81 1.10 -9.93
C PRO A 79 -6.30 1.70 -8.62
N ALA A 80 -6.94 1.38 -7.49
CA ALA A 80 -6.54 1.90 -6.18
C ALA A 80 -5.18 1.34 -5.73
N LEU A 81 -4.92 0.05 -5.97
CA LEU A 81 -3.64 -0.60 -5.64
C LEU A 81 -2.50 -0.18 -6.58
N ARG A 82 -2.80 0.08 -7.85
CA ARG A 82 -1.83 0.63 -8.80
C ARG A 82 -1.40 2.03 -8.40
N GLU A 83 -2.33 2.87 -7.98
CA GLU A 83 -2.03 4.22 -7.48
C GLU A 83 -1.17 4.17 -6.22
N LEU A 84 -1.45 3.27 -5.29
CA LEU A 84 -0.59 2.99 -4.13
C LEU A 84 0.84 2.61 -4.54
N GLY A 85 0.99 1.67 -5.48
CA GLY A 85 2.30 1.27 -5.98
C GLY A 85 3.07 2.42 -6.65
N ASN A 86 2.37 3.31 -7.36
CA ASN A 86 2.97 4.48 -7.98
C ASN A 86 3.43 5.51 -6.94
N ILE A 87 2.64 5.73 -5.88
CA ILE A 87 2.99 6.64 -4.78
C ILE A 87 4.25 6.13 -4.06
N LEU A 88 4.34 4.82 -3.81
CA LEU A 88 5.53 4.19 -3.22
C LEU A 88 6.75 4.28 -4.14
N ALA A 89 6.60 3.93 -5.41
CA ALA A 89 7.67 4.05 -6.41
C ALA A 89 8.17 5.50 -6.54
N SER A 90 7.25 6.48 -6.51
CA SER A 90 7.60 7.91 -6.53
C SER A 90 8.34 8.35 -5.27
N MET A 91 8.18 7.65 -4.14
CA MET A 91 8.95 7.86 -2.93
C MET A 91 10.31 7.14 -2.94
N GLY A 92 10.63 6.37 -3.98
CA GLY A 92 11.87 5.61 -4.09
C GLY A 92 11.92 4.39 -3.17
N ILE A 93 10.77 3.79 -2.88
CA ILE A 93 10.59 2.61 -2.02
C ILE A 93 9.87 1.50 -2.73
#